data_AF-A0AA42R6L5-F1
#
_entry.id   AF-A0AA42R6L5-F1
#
_cell.length_a   1.000
_cell.length_b   1.000
_cell.length_c   1.000
_cell.angle_alpha   90.00
_cell.angle_beta   90.00
_cell.angle_gamma   90.00
#
_symmetry.space_group_name_H-M   'P 1'
#
loop_
_entity.id
_entity.type
_entity.pdbx_description
1 polymer ?
#
loop_
_entity_poly.entity_id
_entity_poly.type
_entity_poly.pdbx_seq_one_letter_code
_entity_poly.pdbx_strand_id
1 'polypeptide(L)' 'MSTIQDIRNQLSTLVTEAHMVACALDIGDERTEAFELYEALRRLQRQGAAGEVLSATNPLLASPYYDEDWEEDEDD' A
#
# COMPACT_ATOMS: atom_id res chain seq x y z
N MET A 1 -16.27 -13.26 5.56
CA MET A 1 -15.65 -12.55 4.42
C MET A 1 -14.28 -12.10 4.88
N SER A 2 -13.24 -12.24 4.05
CA SER A 2 -11.92 -11.68 4.40
C SER A 2 -11.95 -10.15 4.29
N THR A 3 -11.24 -9.50 5.19
CA THR A 3 -11.09 -8.05 5.23
C THR A 3 -9.97 -7.59 4.30
N ILE A 4 -9.93 -6.29 3.98
CA ILE A 4 -8.81 -5.71 3.24
C ILE A 4 -7.47 -5.86 3.98
N GLN A 5 -7.51 -5.87 5.32
CA GLN A 5 -6.33 -6.08 6.15
C GLN A 5 -5.80 -7.51 6.01
N ASP A 6 -6.68 -8.51 5.92
CA ASP A 6 -6.29 -9.90 5.67
C ASP A 6 -5.53 -10.02 4.34
N ILE A 7 -6.02 -9.34 3.29
CA ILE A 7 -5.37 -9.31 1.97
C ILE A 7 -3.99 -8.65 2.05
N ARG A 8 -3.85 -7.54 2.80
CA ARG A 8 -2.57 -6.85 2.99
C ARG A 8 -1.56 -7.71 3.75
N ASN A 9 -2.01 -8.45 4.76
CA ASN A 9 -1.17 -9.36 5.51
C ASN A 9 -0.68 -10.51 4.60
N GLN A 10 -1.56 -11.08 3.78
CA GLN A 10 -1.20 -12.11 2.80
C GLN A 10 -0.20 -11.57 1.76
N LEU A 11 -0.39 -10.35 1.27
CA LEU A 11 0.56 -9.68 0.38
C LEU A 11 1.93 -9.53 1.02
N SER A 12 2.01 -9.16 2.30
CA SER A 12 3.28 -9.04 3.02
C SER A 12 4.05 -10.38 3.10
N THR A 13 3.33 -11.48 3.34
CA THR A 13 3.92 -12.83 3.30
C THR A 13 4.42 -13.15 1.89
N LEU A 14 3.60 -12.92 0.87
CA LEU A 14 3.93 -13.20 -0.53
C LEU A 14 5.13 -12.40 -1.03
N VAL A 15 5.26 -11.12 -0.66
CA VAL A 15 6.44 -10.30 -0.99
C VAL A 15 7.71 -10.92 -0.42
N THR A 16 7.65 -11.43 0.80
CA THR A 16 8.80 -12.08 1.47
C THR A 16 9.17 -13.39 0.76
N GLU A 17 8.18 -14.21 0.43
CA GLU A 17 8.38 -15.45 -0.32
C GLU A 17 8.96 -15.20 -1.72
N ALA A 18 8.42 -14.22 -2.46
CA ALA A 18 8.91 -13.84 -3.78
C ALA A 18 10.38 -13.40 -3.72
N HIS A 19 10.77 -12.65 -2.68
CA HIS A 19 12.17 -12.26 -2.47
C HIS A 19 13.08 -13.47 -2.24
N MET A 20 12.64 -14.42 -1.39
CA MET A 20 13.42 -15.64 -1.11
C MET A 20 13.60 -16.49 -2.37
N VAL A 21 12.54 -16.64 -3.18
CA VAL A 21 12.60 -17.35 -4.47
C VAL A 21 13.59 -16.67 -5.41
N ALA A 22 13.51 -15.35 -5.58
CA ALA A 22 14.45 -14.62 -6.42
C ALA A 22 15.91 -14.76 -5.95
N CYS A 23 16.15 -14.80 -4.63
CA CYS A 23 17.48 -15.01 -4.07
C CYS A 23 18.00 -16.45 -4.22
N ALA A 24 17.12 -17.44 -4.36
CA ALA A 24 17.49 -18.85 -4.52
C ALA A 24 17.84 -19.23 -5.97
N LEU A 25 17.44 -18.40 -6.95
CA LEU A 25 17.72 -18.62 -8.36
C LEU A 25 19.17 -18.24 -8.72
N ASP A 26 19.75 -18.99 -9.66
CA ASP A 26 21.05 -18.69 -10.23
C ASP A 26 21.04 -17.37 -11.03
N ILE A 27 22.21 -16.78 -11.24
CA ILE A 27 22.34 -15.55 -12.04
C ILE A 27 21.89 -15.82 -13.48
N GLY A 28 20.80 -15.16 -13.90
CA GLY A 28 20.28 -15.25 -15.26
C GLY A 28 18.97 -14.49 -15.43
N ASP A 29 18.34 -14.70 -16.58
CA ASP A 29 17.11 -14.02 -16.97
C ASP A 29 15.94 -14.36 -16.04
N GLU A 30 15.82 -15.63 -15.63
CA GLU A 30 14.78 -16.11 -14.71
C GLU A 30 14.85 -15.40 -13.34
N ARG A 31 16.06 -15.19 -12.81
CA ARG A 31 16.25 -14.42 -11.58
C ARG A 31 15.84 -12.96 -11.75
N THR A 32 16.11 -12.38 -12.91
CA THR A 32 15.73 -10.99 -13.21
C THR A 32 14.21 -10.85 -13.23
N GLU A 33 13.51 -11.76 -13.93
CA GLU A 33 12.04 -11.81 -13.96
C GLU A 33 11.46 -12.00 -12.54
N ALA A 34 12.05 -12.88 -11.73
CA ALA A 34 11.63 -13.08 -10.35
C ALA A 34 11.78 -11.81 -9.49
N PHE A 35 12.87 -11.05 -9.68
CA PHE A 35 13.04 -9.76 -8.99
C PHE A 35 12.08 -8.68 -9.49
N GLU A 36 11.71 -8.68 -10.77
CA GLU A 36 10.68 -7.78 -11.31
C GLU A 36 9.32 -8.04 -10.67
N LEU A 37 8.93 -9.31 -10.53
CA LEU A 37 7.71 -9.71 -9.83
C LEU A 37 7.75 -9.27 -8.36
N TYR A 38 8.85 -9.56 -7.65
CA TYR A 38 9.03 -9.13 -6.27
C TYR A 38 8.89 -7.60 -6.11
N GLU A 39 9.53 -6.81 -6.97
CA GLU A 39 9.47 -5.34 -6.89
C GLU A 39 8.06 -4.81 -7.19
N ALA A 40 7.32 -5.42 -8.12
CA ALA A 40 5.92 -5.06 -8.37
C ALA A 40 5.06 -5.27 -7.11
N LEU A 41 5.18 -6.43 -6.45
CA LEU A 41 4.47 -6.73 -5.21
C LEU A 41 4.86 -5.78 -4.07
N ARG A 42 6.17 -5.48 -3.93
CA ARG A 42 6.68 -4.57 -2.90
C ARG A 42 6.22 -3.12 -3.09
N ARG A 43 6.02 -2.68 -4.34
CA ARG A 43 5.44 -1.36 -4.65
C ARG A 43 3.97 -1.31 -4.28
N LEU A 44 3.22 -2.37 -4.57
CA LEU A 44 1.81 -2.50 -4.19
C LEU A 44 1.63 -2.39 -2.66
N GLN A 45 2.50 -3.03 -1.88
CA GLN A 45 2.49 -2.95 -0.41
C GLN A 45 2.64 -1.52 0.11
N ARG A 46 3.46 -0.68 -0.55
CA ARG A 46 3.74 0.70 -0.12
C ARG A 46 2.66 1.70 -0.48
N GLN A 47 1.88 1.48 -1.53
CA GLN A 47 0.79 2.39 -1.90
C GLN A 47 -0.31 2.46 -0.83
N GLY A 48 -0.60 1.36 -0.13
CA GLY A 48 -1.52 1.37 1.02
C GLY A 48 -0.95 2.13 2.23
N ALA A 49 0.31 1.89 2.57
CA ALA A 49 0.96 2.53 3.71
C ALA A 49 1.18 4.04 3.52
N ALA A 50 1.44 4.50 2.29
CA ALA A 50 1.57 5.93 2.01
C ALA A 50 0.27 6.69 2.26
N GLY A 51 -0.89 6.11 1.93
CA GLY A 51 -2.19 6.69 2.24
C GLY A 51 -2.49 6.72 3.74
N GLU A 52 -2.13 5.66 4.46
CA GLU A 52 -2.31 5.60 5.92
C GLU A 52 -1.39 6.54 6.67
N VAL A 53 -0.12 6.63 6.27
CA VAL A 53 0.84 7.59 6.84
C VAL A 53 0.38 9.02 6.51
N LEU A 54 -0.01 9.30 5.27
CA LEU A 54 -0.53 10.62 4.90
C LEU A 54 -1.78 10.97 5.72
N SER A 55 -2.71 10.04 5.91
CA SER A 55 -3.87 10.26 6.77
C SER A 55 -3.47 10.52 8.22
N ALA A 56 -2.56 9.72 8.78
CA ALA A 56 -2.12 9.83 10.17
C ALA A 56 -1.23 11.06 10.45
N THR A 57 -0.48 11.54 9.46
CA THR A 57 0.49 12.63 9.64
C THR A 57 0.13 13.92 8.93
N ASN A 58 -1.01 14.01 8.24
CA ASN A 58 -1.45 15.25 7.60
C ASN A 58 -2.16 16.15 8.63
N PRO A 59 -1.53 17.25 9.07
CA PRO A 59 -2.12 18.15 10.07
C PRO A 59 -3.39 18.86 9.57
N LEU A 60 -3.61 18.91 8.25
CA LEU A 60 -4.83 19.48 7.67
C LEU A 60 -6.05 18.56 7.86
N LEU A 61 -5.83 17.23 7.87
CA LEU A 61 -6.89 16.23 8.12
C LEU A 61 -7.21 16.06 9.61
N ALA A 62 -6.30 16.47 10.50
CA ALA A 62 -6.50 16.45 11.95
C ALA A 62 -7.13 17.75 12.50
N SER A 63 -7.52 18.66 11.62
CA SER A 63 -8.08 19.96 12.02
C SER A 63 -9.54 19.79 12.49
N PRO A 64 -9.90 20.25 13.70
CA PRO A 64 -11.28 20.23 14.20
C PRO A 64 -12.24 21.16 13.44
N TYR A 65 -11.78 21.83 12.39
CA TYR A 65 -12.60 22.66 11.50
C TYR A 65 -13.07 21.92 10.24
N TYR A 66 -12.66 20.66 10.06
CA TYR A 66 -13.20 19.73 9.06
C TYR A 66 -14.36 18.90 9.65
N ASP A 67 -15.21 19.52 10.45
CA ASP A 67 -16.56 18.98 10.62
C ASP A 67 -17.32 19.29 9.32
N GLU A 68 -17.98 18.27 8.77
CA GLU A 68 -18.71 18.21 7.50
C GLU A 68 -19.99 19.07 7.51
N ASP A 69 -19.96 20.22 8.19
CA ASP A 69 -21.09 21.11 8.48
C ASP A 69 -20.88 22.50 7.85
N TRP A 70 -20.07 22.58 6.79
CA TRP A 70 -20.16 23.71 5.86
C TRP A 70 -21.42 23.51 5.03
N GLU A 71 -22.56 23.88 5.62
CA GLU A 71 -23.83 24.05 4.93
C GLU A 71 -23.55 24.88 3.67
N GLU A 72 -23.80 24.25 2.52
CA GLU A 72 -23.80 24.90 1.21
C GLU A 72 -24.92 25.94 1.27
N ASP A 73 -24.59 27.20 1.57
CA ASP A 73 -25.52 28.31 1.42
C ASP A 73 -25.98 28.32 -0.06
N GLU A 74 -27.20 27.82 -0.31
CA GLU A 74 -27.90 27.92 -1.58
C GLU A 74 -28.13 29.41 -1.90
N ASP A 75 -27.26 29.98 -2.75
CA ASP A 75 -27.47 31.32 -3.33
C ASP A 75 -28.70 31.29 -4.27
N ASP A 76 -29.73 32.09 -3.92
CA ASP A 76 -30.98 32.41 -4.65
C ASP A 76 -30.75 33.18 -5.96
#